data_AF-A0A538H5U3-F1
#
_entry.id   AF-A0A538H5U3-F1
#
_cell.length_a   1.000
_cell.length_b   1.000
_cell.length_c   1.000
_cell.angle_alpha   90.00
_cell.angle_beta   90.00
_cell.angle_gamma   90.00
#
_symmetry.space_group_name_H-M   'P 1'
#
loop_
_entity.id
_entity.type
_entity.pdbx_description
1 polymer ?
#
loop_
_entity_poly.entity_id
_entity_poly.type
_entity_poly.pdbx_seq_one_letter_code
_entity_poly.pdbx_strand_id
1 'polypeptide(L)'
;MAQGFTFTAIEVGCNEFRVVIRGYDTFATAVAIQDEARRSTFRPTVECYHAPDKNGELEVAMGHAPDLDSAKALVALVASRGFVGAQLEADPCGGYEVMMKGFVDEAQANAFAAEAYGVGFNAHLEPES
;
A
#
# COMPACT_ATOMS: atom_id res chain seq x y z
N MET A 1 -1.74 -8.52 -34.74
CA MET A 1 -2.14 -7.88 -33.47
C MET A 1 -1.12 -8.27 -32.43
N ALA A 2 -0.36 -7.32 -31.87
CA ALA A 2 0.63 -7.64 -30.84
C ALA A 2 -0.12 -7.98 -29.54
N GLN A 3 0.11 -9.17 -28.99
CA GLN A 3 -0.35 -9.52 -27.64
C GLN A 3 0.58 -8.78 -26.67
N GLY A 4 0.02 -7.96 -25.77
CA GLY A 4 0.79 -7.19 -24.79
C GLY A 4 1.46 -8.06 -23.72
N PHE A 5 2.23 -7.45 -22.80
CA PHE A 5 2.85 -8.15 -21.68
C PHE A 5 1.78 -8.73 -20.75
N THR A 6 1.94 -10.00 -20.39
CA THR A 6 1.23 -10.61 -19.27
C THR A 6 1.97 -10.23 -17.96
N PHE A 7 1.25 -10.02 -16.85
CA PHE A 7 1.77 -9.66 -15.51
C PHE A 7 2.21 -8.20 -15.24
N THR A 8 1.59 -7.21 -15.91
CA THR A 8 1.75 -5.78 -15.54
C THR A 8 0.76 -5.33 -14.46
N ALA A 9 1.19 -4.57 -13.45
CA ALA A 9 0.35 -3.79 -12.54
C ALA A 9 0.35 -2.30 -12.92
N ILE A 10 -0.64 -1.56 -12.45
CA ILE A 10 -0.65 -0.10 -12.52
C ILE A 10 -0.44 0.43 -11.11
N GLU A 11 0.66 1.14 -10.91
CA GLU A 11 0.85 1.90 -9.67
C GLU A 11 0.24 3.27 -9.86
N VAL A 12 -0.78 3.51 -9.04
CA VAL A 12 -1.49 4.78 -8.98
C VAL A 12 -0.62 5.74 -8.20
N GLY A 13 0.10 6.55 -8.96
CA GLY A 13 0.51 7.83 -8.46
C GLY A 13 -0.69 8.76 -8.44
N CYS A 14 -0.66 9.76 -7.56
CA CYS A 14 -1.73 10.74 -7.43
C CYS A 14 -2.08 11.46 -8.76
N ASN A 15 -1.15 11.46 -9.73
CA ASN A 15 -1.30 12.14 -11.02
C ASN A 15 -0.71 11.35 -12.19
N GLU A 16 -0.29 10.11 -11.96
CA GLU A 16 0.37 9.30 -12.98
C GLU A 16 0.05 7.82 -12.79
N PHE A 17 0.17 7.09 -13.89
CA PHE A 17 -0.03 5.65 -13.90
C PHE A 17 1.25 5.01 -14.42
N ARG A 18 1.88 4.19 -13.59
CA ARG A 18 3.06 3.41 -14.00
C ARG A 18 2.62 2.00 -14.34
N VAL A 19 3.00 1.49 -15.52
CA VAL A 19 2.72 0.11 -15.93
C VAL A 19 3.95 -0.74 -15.63
N VAL A 20 3.87 -1.56 -14.59
CA VAL A 20 5.01 -2.26 -13.99
C VAL A 20 4.86 -3.77 -14.13
N ILE A 21 5.85 -4.52 -14.62
CA ILE A 21 5.76 -5.99 -14.70
C ILE A 21 6.23 -6.59 -13.37
N ARG A 22 5.43 -7.48 -12.77
CA ARG A 22 5.71 -8.16 -11.49
C ARG A 22 5.74 -9.69 -11.69
N GLY A 23 6.09 -10.44 -10.63
CA GLY A 23 6.00 -11.90 -10.62
C GLY A 23 7.25 -12.63 -11.15
N TYR A 24 8.37 -11.92 -11.27
CA TYR A 24 9.68 -12.50 -11.47
C TYR A 24 10.56 -12.20 -10.27
N ASP A 25 11.38 -13.17 -9.89
CA ASP A 25 12.27 -13.13 -8.73
C ASP A 25 13.75 -13.01 -9.13
N THR A 26 14.04 -12.91 -10.43
CA THR A 26 15.42 -12.78 -10.93
C THR A 26 15.61 -11.62 -11.91
N PHE A 27 16.79 -11.01 -11.81
CA PHE A 27 17.25 -9.96 -12.73
C PHE A 27 17.40 -10.46 -14.17
N ALA A 28 17.81 -11.72 -14.35
CA ALA A 28 17.95 -12.31 -15.67
C ALA A 28 16.59 -12.36 -16.41
N THR A 29 15.52 -12.72 -15.71
CA THR A 29 14.15 -12.66 -16.23
C THR A 29 13.75 -11.23 -16.58
N ALA A 30 14.08 -10.25 -15.74
CA ALA A 30 13.77 -8.85 -15.99
C ALA A 30 14.45 -8.27 -17.25
N VAL A 31 15.74 -8.57 -17.45
CA VAL A 31 16.50 -8.13 -18.64
C VAL A 31 15.99 -8.80 -19.91
N ALA A 32 15.68 -10.10 -19.85
CA ALA A 32 15.12 -10.82 -20.99
C ALA A 32 13.79 -10.19 -21.46
N ILE A 33 12.90 -9.84 -20.52
CA ILE A 33 11.63 -9.14 -20.80
C ILE A 33 11.88 -7.76 -21.41
N GLN A 34 12.84 -6.99 -20.87
CA GLN A 34 13.20 -5.68 -21.41
C GLN A 34 13.75 -5.78 -22.85
N ASP A 35 14.61 -6.75 -23.13
CA ASP A 35 15.19 -6.94 -24.45
C ASP A 35 14.14 -7.37 -25.47
N GLU A 36 13.19 -8.23 -25.08
CA GLU A 36 12.02 -8.58 -25.89
C GLU A 36 11.16 -7.34 -26.19
N ALA A 37 10.90 -6.52 -25.18
CA ALA A 37 10.11 -5.30 -25.30
C ALA A 37 10.74 -4.27 -26.24
N ARG A 38 12.07 -4.09 -26.16
CA ARG A 38 12.83 -3.11 -26.95
C ARG A 38 12.94 -3.48 -28.43
N ARG A 39 12.72 -4.74 -28.79
CA ARG A 39 12.56 -5.15 -30.20
C ARG A 39 11.26 -4.61 -30.81
N SER A 40 10.32 -4.18 -29.97
CA SER A 40 9.10 -3.43 -30.35
C SER A 40 9.28 -1.93 -30.09
N THR A 41 8.18 -1.15 -30.02
CA THR A 41 8.21 0.29 -29.71
C THR A 41 8.30 0.59 -28.21
N PHE A 42 8.10 -0.41 -27.35
CA PHE A 42 8.19 -0.22 -25.90
C PHE A 42 9.63 0.07 -25.47
N ARG A 43 9.75 0.90 -24.45
CA ARG A 43 11.04 1.25 -23.84
C ARG A 43 10.95 1.07 -22.33
N PRO A 44 10.62 -0.15 -21.84
CA PRO A 44 10.50 -0.36 -20.41
C PRO A 44 11.88 -0.28 -19.77
N THR A 45 11.88 0.21 -18.55
CA THR A 45 12.99 0.17 -17.60
C THR A 45 12.86 -1.12 -16.79
N VAL A 46 14.00 -1.69 -16.39
CA VAL A 46 14.02 -2.74 -15.38
C VAL A 46 14.30 -2.01 -14.08
N GLU A 47 13.35 -2.09 -13.17
CA GLU A 47 13.42 -1.42 -11.88
C GLU A 47 13.38 -2.50 -10.82
N CYS A 48 14.44 -2.61 -10.03
CA CYS A 48 14.39 -3.36 -8.79
C CYS A 48 13.72 -2.45 -7.76
N TYR A 49 12.41 -2.59 -7.59
CA TYR A 49 11.67 -1.84 -6.58
C TYR A 49 10.72 -2.78 -5.83
N HIS A 50 10.57 -2.55 -4.52
CA HIS A 50 9.64 -3.31 -3.68
C HIS A 50 8.24 -3.09 -4.23
N ALA A 51 7.48 -4.16 -4.50
CA ALA A 51 6.05 -3.99 -4.74
C ALA A 51 5.49 -3.28 -3.50
N PRO A 52 4.77 -2.13 -3.60
CA PRO A 52 4.19 -1.48 -2.42
C PRO A 52 3.47 -2.53 -1.55
N ASP A 53 3.64 -2.65 -0.22
CA ASP A 53 4.35 -1.94 0.87
C ASP A 53 5.39 -0.84 0.55
N LYS A 54 5.03 0.43 0.78
CA LYS A 54 5.95 1.55 0.51
C LYS A 54 7.20 1.58 1.41
N ASN A 55 7.12 1.08 2.65
CA ASN A 55 8.24 1.05 3.61
C ASN A 55 8.45 -0.29 4.35
N GLY A 56 7.66 -1.33 4.05
CA GLY A 56 7.75 -2.60 4.76
C GLY A 56 7.33 -2.50 6.23
N GLU A 57 6.60 -1.45 6.60
CA GLU A 57 5.96 -1.32 7.90
C GLU A 57 4.56 -1.90 7.79
N LEU A 58 4.31 -2.94 8.57
CA LEU A 58 2.95 -3.40 8.78
C LEU A 58 2.15 -2.25 9.40
N GLU A 59 1.06 -1.89 8.76
CA GLU A 59 0.12 -0.93 9.29
C GLU A 59 -1.23 -1.57 9.53
N VAL A 60 -1.87 -1.13 10.61
CA VAL A 60 -3.26 -1.46 10.88
C VAL A 60 -4.07 -0.19 10.65
N ALA A 61 -4.76 -0.15 9.52
CA ALA A 61 -5.78 0.84 9.23
C ALA A 61 -6.86 0.76 10.30
N MET A 62 -7.07 1.82 11.07
CA MET A 62 -8.11 1.95 12.10
C MET A 62 -9.43 2.49 11.50
N GLY A 63 -9.34 3.15 10.36
CA GLY A 63 -10.47 3.62 9.55
C GLY A 63 -10.10 4.82 8.67
N HIS A 64 -10.96 5.16 7.72
CA HIS A 64 -10.74 6.26 6.78
C HIS A 64 -11.75 7.40 6.98
N ALA A 65 -11.38 8.58 6.52
CA ALA A 65 -12.20 9.77 6.56
C ALA A 65 -12.07 10.60 5.27
N PRO A 66 -13.15 11.24 4.80
CA PRO A 66 -13.16 11.95 3.52
C PRO A 66 -12.39 13.27 3.56
N ASP A 67 -12.15 13.82 4.75
CA ASP A 67 -11.49 15.10 4.96
C ASP A 67 -10.70 15.09 6.27
N LEU A 68 -9.82 16.08 6.40
CA LEU A 68 -8.86 16.15 7.49
C LEU A 68 -9.52 16.35 8.85
N ASP A 69 -10.66 17.04 8.91
CA ASP A 69 -11.33 17.34 10.18
C ASP A 69 -12.01 16.07 10.71
N SER A 70 -12.67 15.32 9.83
CA SER A 70 -13.23 14.01 10.13
C SER A 70 -12.14 13.01 10.50
N ALA A 71 -10.99 13.04 9.83
CA ALA A 71 -9.84 12.19 10.14
C ALA A 71 -9.24 12.49 11.52
N LYS A 72 -9.09 13.77 11.88
CA LYS A 72 -8.66 14.18 13.23
C LYS A 72 -9.66 13.78 14.30
N ALA A 73 -10.95 13.87 14.01
CA ALA A 73 -12.00 13.39 14.92
C ALA A 73 -11.88 11.87 15.14
N LEU A 74 -11.58 11.11 14.09
CA LEU A 74 -11.30 9.69 14.18
C LEU A 74 -10.03 9.38 15.00
N VAL A 75 -8.92 10.09 14.79
CA VAL A 75 -7.71 9.97 15.63
C VAL A 75 -8.03 10.23 17.10
N ALA A 76 -8.79 11.28 17.41
CA ALA A 76 -9.19 11.59 18.78
C ALA A 76 -10.07 10.48 19.38
N LEU A 77 -10.99 9.92 18.60
CA LEU A 77 -11.80 8.77 19.02
C LEU A 77 -10.94 7.55 19.29
N VAL A 78 -10.02 7.21 18.39
CA VAL A 78 -9.06 6.09 18.52
C VAL A 78 -8.22 6.24 19.79
N ALA A 79 -7.66 7.43 20.03
CA ALA A 79 -6.92 7.73 21.26
C ALA A 79 -7.79 7.65 22.53
N SER A 80 -9.04 8.12 22.47
CA SER A 80 -9.97 8.05 23.61
C SER A 80 -10.34 6.62 24.01
N ARG A 81 -10.17 5.65 23.10
CA ARG A 81 -10.39 4.22 23.34
C ARG A 81 -9.12 3.47 23.77
N GLY A 82 -8.01 4.18 24.00
CA GLY A 82 -6.76 3.61 24.50
C GLY A 82 -5.71 3.33 23.43
N PHE A 83 -6.04 3.47 22.16
CA PHE A 83 -5.10 3.31 21.04
C PHE A 83 -4.36 4.63 20.79
N VAL A 84 -3.48 4.98 21.71
CA VAL A 84 -2.66 6.20 21.61
C VAL A 84 -1.58 5.97 20.57
N GLY A 85 -1.40 6.95 19.68
CA GLY A 85 -0.38 6.91 18.63
C GLY A 85 -0.92 6.62 17.23
N ALA A 86 -2.23 6.63 17.03
CA ALA A 86 -2.83 6.57 15.70
C ALA A 86 -2.34 7.74 14.85
N GLN A 87 -1.82 7.40 13.69
CA GLN A 87 -1.29 8.32 12.71
C GLN A 87 -2.36 8.60 11.66
N LEU A 88 -2.06 9.50 10.73
CA LEU A 88 -2.95 9.88 9.65
C LEU A 88 -2.17 9.96 8.35
N GLU A 89 -2.68 9.30 7.32
CA GLU A 89 -2.10 9.22 5.99
C GLU A 89 -3.11 9.71 4.96
N ALA A 90 -2.65 10.39 3.90
CA ALA A 90 -3.53 10.82 2.83
C ALA A 90 -3.65 9.69 1.81
N ASP A 91 -4.87 9.26 1.53
CA ASP A 91 -5.09 8.22 0.54
C ASP A 91 -4.70 8.75 -0.85
N PRO A 92 -4.00 7.96 -1.70
CA PRO A 92 -3.66 8.35 -3.07
C PRO A 92 -4.86 8.77 -3.92
N CYS A 93 -6.06 8.32 -3.53
CA CYS A 93 -7.33 8.57 -4.18
C CYS A 93 -8.16 9.69 -3.52
N GLY A 94 -7.56 10.43 -2.58
CA GLY A 94 -8.22 11.46 -1.80
C GLY A 94 -8.92 10.91 -0.56
N GLY A 95 -8.98 11.74 0.48
CA GLY A 95 -9.35 11.31 1.82
C GLY A 95 -8.12 11.02 2.66
N TYR A 96 -8.34 10.42 3.82
CA TYR A 96 -7.32 10.13 4.81
C TYR A 96 -7.58 8.79 5.47
N GLU A 97 -6.54 7.99 5.60
CA GLU A 97 -6.47 6.84 6.48
C GLU A 97 -6.03 7.28 7.88
N VAL A 98 -6.58 6.65 8.91
CA VAL A 98 -6.08 6.70 10.28
C VAL A 98 -5.58 5.32 10.63
N MET A 99 -4.31 5.18 11.00
CA MET A 99 -3.62 3.90 11.05
C MET A 99 -2.66 3.80 12.24
N MET A 100 -2.26 2.58 12.57
CA MET A 100 -1.27 2.27 13.58
C MET A 100 -0.10 1.55 12.93
N LYS A 101 1.13 1.96 13.25
CA LYS A 101 2.37 1.37 12.71
C LYS A 101 3.25 0.89 13.86
N GLY A 102 4.36 0.22 13.53
CA GLY A 102 5.37 -0.20 14.50
C GLY A 102 5.18 -1.62 15.07
N PHE A 103 4.48 -2.48 14.33
CA PHE A 103 4.40 -3.90 14.67
C PHE A 103 5.71 -4.62 14.34
N VAL A 104 6.12 -5.53 15.22
CA VAL A 104 7.32 -6.37 15.10
C VAL A 104 7.14 -7.41 14.00
N ASP A 105 5.91 -7.92 13.85
CA ASP A 105 5.54 -8.90 12.85
C ASP A 105 4.03 -8.90 12.59
N GLU A 106 3.62 -9.69 11.60
CA GLU A 106 2.23 -9.79 11.15
C GLU A 106 1.32 -10.35 12.25
N ALA A 107 1.84 -11.21 13.13
CA ALA A 107 1.07 -11.77 14.23
C ALA A 107 0.70 -10.68 15.25
N GLN A 108 1.63 -9.78 15.56
CA GLN A 108 1.37 -8.64 16.44
C GLN A 108 0.38 -7.65 15.79
N ALA A 109 0.55 -7.33 14.50
CA ALA A 109 -0.36 -6.45 13.77
C ALA A 109 -1.80 -7.01 13.75
N ASN A 110 -1.94 -8.31 13.45
CA ASN A 110 -3.25 -8.97 13.45
C ASN A 110 -3.90 -9.06 14.83
N ALA A 111 -3.10 -9.29 15.89
CA ALA A 111 -3.62 -9.28 17.25
C ALA A 111 -4.15 -7.89 17.65
N PHE A 112 -3.41 -6.83 17.28
CA PHE A 112 -3.84 -5.46 17.50
C PHE A 112 -5.10 -5.11 16.71
N ALA A 113 -5.17 -5.49 15.43
CA ALA A 113 -6.35 -5.28 14.60
C ALA A 113 -7.60 -5.96 15.20
N ALA A 114 -7.46 -7.20 15.69
CA ALA A 114 -8.57 -7.92 16.33
C ALA A 114 -9.06 -7.24 17.61
N GLU A 115 -8.15 -6.68 18.43
CA GLU A 115 -8.49 -5.92 19.62
C GLU A 115 -9.27 -4.64 19.26
N ALA A 116 -8.74 -3.84 18.34
CA ALA A 116 -9.36 -2.60 17.88
C ALA A 116 -10.72 -2.83 17.21
N TYR A 117 -10.85 -3.92 16.44
CA TYR A 117 -12.11 -4.36 15.86
C TYR A 117 -13.14 -4.73 16.95
N GLY A 118 -12.70 -5.44 17.99
CA GLY A 118 -13.55 -5.85 19.11
C GLY A 118 -14.19 -4.70 19.89
N VAL A 119 -13.63 -3.50 19.78
CA VAL A 119 -14.14 -2.28 20.44
C VAL A 119 -14.77 -1.26 19.48
N GLY A 120 -14.96 -1.66 18.22
CA GLY A 120 -15.80 -0.98 17.24
C GLY A 120 -15.09 -0.16 16.16
N PHE A 121 -13.77 -0.30 16.00
CA PHE A 121 -13.06 0.26 14.85
C PHE A 121 -13.10 -0.66 13.65
N ASN A 122 -12.92 -0.12 12.44
CA ASN A 122 -12.74 -0.93 11.24
C ASN A 122 -11.26 -1.33 11.08
N ALA A 123 -10.71 -1.96 12.13
CA ALA A 123 -9.28 -2.22 12.21
C ALA A 123 -8.87 -3.45 11.39
N HIS A 124 -7.91 -3.28 10.48
CA HIS A 124 -7.38 -4.37 9.67
C HIS A 124 -5.96 -4.06 9.17
N LEU A 125 -5.18 -5.11 8.90
CA LEU A 125 -3.85 -4.97 8.33
C LEU A 125 -3.97 -4.52 6.87
N GLU A 126 -3.25 -3.46 6.51
CA GLU A 126 -3.09 -2.99 5.14
C GLU A 126 -1.61 -2.98 4.75
N PRO A 127 -1.26 -3.23 3.48
CA PRO A 127 0.04 -2.86 2.96
C PRO A 127 0.08 -1.34 2.78
N GLU A 128 1.20 -0.72 3.11
CA GLU A 128 1.30 0.74 3.08
C GLU A 128 0.95 1.32 1.70
N SER A 129 -0.09 2.16 1.70
CA SER A 129 -0.75 2.78 0.55
C SER A 129 0.13 3.69 -0.27
#